data_AF-A0A2K1Q6G8-F1
#
_entry.id   AF-A0A2K1Q6G8-F1
#
_cell.length_a   1.000
_cell.length_b   1.000
_cell.length_c   1.000
_cell.angle_alpha   90.00
_cell.angle_beta   90.00
_cell.angle_gamma   90.00
#
_symmetry.space_group_name_H-M   'P 1'
#
loop_
_entity.id
_entity.type
_entity.pdbx_description
1 polymer ?
#
loop_
_entity_poly.entity_id
_entity_poly.type
_entity_poly.pdbx_seq_one_letter_code
_entity_poly.pdbx_strand_id
1 'polypeptide(L)'
;MTDTVSLTIKIDPNLKEALKTLALENQLSLSQEVSQRLQASLTTQPHPVVDNQHTQETEDQEEDEALQLTSSELKQIRTLLKKSKKKK
;
A
#
# COMPACT_ATOMS: atom_id res chain seq x y z
N MET A 1 27.25 2.76 -7.14
CA MET A 1 27.98 2.88 -5.88
C MET A 1 26.98 2.70 -4.77
N THR A 2 26.89 1.52 -4.15
CA THR A 2 25.98 1.27 -3.02
C THR A 2 26.74 1.57 -1.74
N ASP A 3 26.68 2.82 -1.30
CA ASP A 3 27.25 3.26 -0.03
C ASP A 3 26.38 2.69 1.10
N THR A 4 26.71 1.49 1.58
CA THR A 4 25.98 0.84 2.67
C THR A 4 26.72 1.05 3.97
N VAL A 5 26.02 1.63 4.95
CA VAL A 5 26.54 1.83 6.31
C VAL A 5 26.20 0.62 7.18
N SER A 6 27.18 0.14 7.95
CA SER A 6 26.98 -0.95 8.91
C SER A 6 26.36 -0.42 10.21
N LEU A 7 25.16 -0.91 10.55
CA LEU A 7 24.45 -0.58 11.78
C LEU A 7 24.42 -1.80 12.70
N THR A 8 24.88 -1.64 13.96
CA THR A 8 24.75 -2.67 15.00
C THR A 8 23.65 -2.28 15.97
N ILE A 9 22.63 -3.13 16.11
CA ILE A 9 21.52 -2.93 17.05
C ILE A 9 21.38 -4.16 17.96
N LYS A 10 21.00 -3.91 19.23
CA LYS A 10 20.57 -4.98 20.13
C LYS A 10 19.06 -5.17 19.95
N ILE A 11 18.64 -6.40 19.70
CA ILE A 11 17.24 -6.77 19.51
C ILE A 11 16.90 -8.01 20.35
N ASP A 12 15.62 -8.16 20.68
CA ASP A 12 15.12 -9.35 21.33
C ASP A 12 15.32 -10.61 20.46
N PRO A 13 15.61 -11.77 21.06
CA PRO A 13 15.82 -13.01 20.32
C PRO A 13 14.58 -13.43 19.53
N ASN A 14 13.38 -13.18 20.06
CA ASN A 14 12.13 -13.45 19.35
C ASN A 14 11.98 -12.61 18.07
N LEU A 15 12.40 -11.34 18.14
CA LEU A 15 12.36 -10.44 16.98
C LEU A 15 13.35 -10.87 15.91
N LYS A 16 14.54 -11.33 16.31
CA LYS A 16 15.54 -11.88 15.39
C LYS A 16 15.00 -13.09 14.60
N GLU A 17 14.32 -14.01 15.28
CA GLU A 17 13.74 -15.19 14.61
C GLU A 17 12.60 -14.78 13.66
N ALA A 18 11.72 -13.86 14.08
CA ALA A 18 10.67 -13.33 13.21
C ALA A 18 11.24 -12.66 11.95
N LEU A 19 12.27 -11.82 12.10
CA LEU A 19 12.95 -11.17 10.97
C LEU A 19 13.60 -12.19 10.03
N LYS A 20 14.14 -13.29 10.56
CA LYS A 20 14.73 -14.37 9.76
C LYS A 20 13.67 -15.12 8.96
N THR A 21 12.51 -15.40 9.55
CA THR A 21 11.38 -16.02 8.85
C THR A 21 10.87 -15.11 7.73
N LEU A 22 10.68 -13.83 8.01
CA LEU A 22 10.25 -12.84 7.01
C LEU A 22 11.24 -12.72 5.86
N ALA A 23 12.55 -12.66 6.17
CA ALA A 23 13.59 -12.61 5.14
C ALA A 23 13.57 -13.87 4.24
N LEU A 24 13.32 -15.06 4.80
CA LEU A 24 13.17 -16.29 4.03
C LEU A 24 11.92 -16.28 3.15
N GLU A 25 10.79 -15.79 3.66
CA GLU A 25 9.52 -15.70 2.94
C GLU A 25 9.61 -14.72 1.75
N ASN A 26 10.24 -13.56 1.97
CA ASN A 26 10.44 -12.54 0.94
C ASN A 26 11.64 -12.83 0.02
N GLN A 27 12.39 -13.91 0.26
CA GLN A 27 13.65 -14.25 -0.41
C GLN A 27 14.68 -13.10 -0.43
N LEU A 28 14.75 -12.37 0.68
CA LEU A 28 15.68 -11.25 0.89
C LEU A 28 16.77 -11.63 1.89
N SER A 29 17.87 -10.89 1.86
CA SER A 29 18.84 -10.96 2.96
C SER A 29 18.27 -10.33 4.23
N LEU A 30 18.70 -10.81 5.39
CA LEU A 30 18.23 -10.29 6.69
C LEU A 30 18.45 -8.78 6.81
N SER A 31 19.57 -8.24 6.31
CA SER A 31 19.83 -6.79 6.35
C SER A 31 18.90 -6.00 5.43
N GLN A 32 18.55 -6.56 4.25
CA GLN A 32 17.61 -5.94 3.32
C GLN A 32 16.19 -5.90 3.91
N GLU A 33 15.73 -7.00 4.49
CA GLU A 33 14.42 -7.06 5.17
C GLU A 33 14.34 -6.00 6.29
N VAL A 34 15.35 -5.97 7.17
CA VAL A 34 15.42 -4.97 8.25
C VAL A 34 15.45 -3.55 7.71
N SER A 35 16.23 -3.29 6.67
CA SER A 35 16.32 -1.96 6.06
C SER A 35 15.01 -1.55 5.38
N GLN A 36 14.33 -2.48 4.71
CA GLN A 36 13.05 -2.23 4.05
C GLN A 36 11.97 -1.95 5.09
N ARG A 37 11.87 -2.79 6.14
CA ARG A 37 10.94 -2.60 7.25
C ARG A 37 11.17 -1.28 7.99
N LEU A 38 12.44 -0.92 8.20
CA LEU A 38 12.79 0.35 8.85
C LEU A 38 12.44 1.54 7.96
N GLN A 39 12.76 1.48 6.65
CA GLN A 39 12.35 2.50 5.70
C GLN A 39 10.83 2.63 5.65
N ALA A 40 10.10 1.51 5.52
CA ALA A 40 8.65 1.50 5.57
C ALA A 40 8.16 2.15 6.86
N SER A 41 8.67 1.76 8.03
CA SER A 41 8.28 2.35 9.32
C SER A 41 8.58 3.85 9.46
N LEU A 42 9.59 4.37 8.76
CA LEU A 42 9.95 5.79 8.78
C LEU A 42 9.11 6.59 7.77
N THR A 43 8.77 5.99 6.63
CA THR A 43 7.92 6.61 5.61
C THR A 43 6.45 6.55 6.01
N THR A 44 6.01 5.45 6.61
CA THR A 44 4.70 5.29 7.24
C THR A 44 4.73 5.93 8.63
N GLN A 45 4.91 7.25 8.69
CA GLN A 45 4.41 7.98 9.85
C GLN A 45 2.91 7.70 9.98
N PRO A 46 2.39 7.57 11.21
CA PRO A 46 1.05 7.07 11.44
C PRO A 46 0.07 8.06 10.82
N HIS A 47 -0.67 7.62 9.80
CA HIS A 47 -2.03 8.11 9.70
C HIS A 47 -2.67 7.55 10.98
N PRO A 48 -2.99 8.40 11.98
CA PRO A 48 -3.67 7.91 13.16
C PRO A 48 -4.86 7.12 12.66
N VAL A 49 -4.99 5.89 13.15
CA VAL A 49 -6.14 5.04 12.89
C VAL A 49 -7.34 5.86 13.33
N VAL A 50 -7.99 6.52 12.38
CA VAL A 50 -9.16 7.34 12.63
C VAL A 50 -10.19 6.32 13.08
N ASP A 51 -10.59 6.41 14.34
CA ASP A 51 -11.73 5.68 14.88
C ASP A 51 -12.98 6.18 14.13
N ASN A 52 -13.16 5.73 12.89
CA ASN A 52 -14.35 5.99 12.10
C ASN A 52 -15.42 5.00 12.52
N GLN A 53 -15.90 5.17 13.76
CA GLN A 53 -17.27 4.83 14.07
C GLN A 53 -18.18 5.69 13.19
N HIS A 54 -18.63 5.07 12.09
CA HIS A 54 -19.76 5.45 11.24
C HIS A 54 -19.45 6.43 10.07
N THR A 55 -19.34 5.82 8.87
CA THR A 55 -19.58 6.35 7.50
C THR A 55 -18.69 7.48 6.98
N GLN A 56 -17.82 7.17 6.02
CA GLN A 56 -17.74 7.87 4.72
C GLN A 56 -16.63 7.24 3.85
N GLU A 57 -16.86 7.23 2.53
CA GLU A 57 -15.95 6.81 1.46
C GLU A 57 -14.52 7.25 1.72
N THR A 58 -13.59 6.29 1.78
CA THR A 58 -12.15 6.56 1.81
C THR A 58 -11.74 7.01 0.42
N GLU A 59 -11.52 8.32 0.28
CA GLU A 59 -10.71 8.90 -0.78
C GLU A 59 -9.25 8.47 -0.54
N ASP A 60 -8.90 7.28 -1.01
CA ASP A 60 -7.52 6.84 -1.23
C ASP A 60 -6.91 7.66 -2.39
N GLN A 61 -6.59 8.92 -2.10
CA GLN A 61 -5.46 9.61 -2.73
C GLN A 61 -4.22 8.81 -2.28
N GLU A 62 -3.78 7.79 -3.02
CA GLU A 62 -2.56 7.87 -3.84
C GLU A 62 -2.47 6.69 -4.85
N GLU A 63 -3.56 5.94 -5.08
CA GLU A 63 -3.65 4.87 -6.10
C GLU A 63 -4.70 5.18 -7.21
N ASP A 64 -5.37 6.34 -7.15
CA ASP A 64 -6.54 6.69 -7.97
C ASP A 64 -6.24 7.33 -9.35
N GLU A 65 -5.13 6.98 -10.02
CA GLU A 65 -4.98 7.31 -11.46
C GLU A 65 -5.40 6.13 -12.37
N ALA A 66 -5.53 4.93 -11.82
CA ALA A 66 -5.95 3.74 -12.56
C ALA A 66 -7.48 3.48 -12.55
N LEU A 67 -8.22 4.15 -11.67
CA LEU A 67 -9.68 3.96 -11.48
C LEU A 67 -10.52 5.12 -12.01
N GLN A 68 -9.91 6.23 -12.40
CA GLN A 68 -10.61 7.33 -13.07
C GLN A 68 -11.01 6.90 -14.48
N LEU A 69 -12.27 6.47 -14.62
CA LEU A 69 -12.89 6.15 -15.90
C LEU A 69 -12.58 7.24 -16.92
N THR A 70 -11.92 6.86 -18.01
CA THR A 70 -11.53 7.80 -19.06
C THR A 70 -12.77 8.48 -19.66
N SER A 71 -12.61 9.67 -20.22
CA SER A 71 -13.73 10.42 -20.83
C SER A 71 -14.51 9.60 -21.89
N SER A 72 -13.83 8.64 -22.53
CA SER A 72 -14.40 7.68 -23.47
C SER A 72 -15.29 6.65 -22.77
N GLU A 73 -14.85 6.10 -21.64
CA GLU A 73 -15.63 5.15 -20.83
C GLU A 73 -16.86 5.83 -20.22
N LEU A 74 -16.73 7.05 -19.71
CA LEU A 74 -17.87 7.85 -19.24
C LEU A 74 -18.91 8.10 -20.34
N LYS A 75 -18.47 8.36 -21.59
CA LYS A 75 -19.37 8.48 -22.75
C LYS A 75 -20.06 7.15 -23.07
N GLN A 76 -19.35 6.04 -23.00
CA GLN A 76 -19.91 4.71 -23.25
C GLN A 76 -20.97 4.35 -22.20
N ILE A 77 -20.70 4.60 -20.92
CA ILE A 77 -21.63 4.41 -19.80
C ILE A 77 -22.89 5.25 -20.01
N ARG A 78 -22.77 6.55 -20.32
CA ARG A 78 -23.92 7.42 -20.61
C ARG A 78 -24.75 6.93 -21.80
N THR A 79 -24.10 6.40 -22.82
CA THR A 79 -24.79 5.90 -24.04
C THR A 79 -25.55 4.61 -23.74
N LEU A 80 -24.95 3.69 -23.00
CA LEU A 80 -25.60 2.45 -22.56
C LEU A 80 -26.82 2.73 -21.67
N LEU A 81 -26.68 3.65 -20.70
CA LEU A 81 -27.78 4.08 -19.83
C LEU A 81 -28.91 4.78 -20.59
N LYS A 82 -28.60 5.58 -21.62
CA LYS A 82 -29.61 6.19 -22.49
C LYS A 82 -30.33 5.16 -23.36
N LYS A 83 -29.61 4.13 -23.85
CA LYS A 83 -30.20 3.04 -24.64
C LYS A 83 -31.07 2.13 -23.77
N SER A 84 -30.66 1.83 -22.54
CA SER A 84 -31.43 0.98 -21.61
C SER A 84 -32.71 1.67 -21.11
N LYS A 85 -32.71 3.00 -20.96
CA LYS A 85 -33.94 3.78 -20.65
C LYS A 85 -34.97 3.80 -21.77
N LYS A 86 -34.64 3.37 -23.00
CA LYS A 86 -35.54 3.39 -24.16
C LYS A 86 -36.32 2.08 -24.37
N LYS A 87 -36.25 1.13 -23.44
CA LYS A 87 -37.19 0.00 -23.37
C LYS A 87 -38.23 0.25 -22.29
N LYS A 88 -39.27 1.00 -22.66
CA LYS A 88 -40.59 0.94 -22.06
C LYS A 88 -41.60 1.02 -23.19
#